data_AF-A0A0M7B6T3-F1
#
_entry.id   AF-A0A0M7B6T3-F1
#
_cell.length_a   1.000
_cell.length_b   1.000
_cell.length_c   1.000
_cell.angle_alpha   90.00
_cell.angle_beta   90.00
_cell.angle_gamma   90.00
#
_symmetry.space_group_name_H-M   'P 1'
#
loop_
_entity.id
_entity.type
_entity.pdbx_description
1 polymer ?
#
loop_
_entity_poly.entity_id
_entity_poly.type
_entity_poly.pdbx_seq_one_letter_code
_entity_poly.pdbx_strand_id
1 'polypeptide(L)' 'MQDAMRGIYTDHCRRSNPDAIGANLACLDAETPFLPQVIVNDGIHHPYDGPSGRAGLLHFVSEENP' A
#
# COMPACT_ATOMS: atom_id res chain seq x y z
N MET A 1 7.39 18.74 -6.31
CA MET A 1 7.61 17.32 -6.57
C MET A 1 8.60 17.21 -7.71
N GLN A 2 9.89 17.26 -7.38
CA GLN A 2 10.99 17.16 -8.36
C GLN A 2 11.39 15.69 -8.48
N ASP A 3 11.72 15.30 -9.72
CA ASP A 3 12.20 14.00 -10.18
C ASP A 3 11.19 12.85 -10.25
N ALA A 4 10.56 12.72 -11.41
CA ALA A 4 9.83 11.53 -11.81
C ALA A 4 10.78 10.32 -11.90
N MET A 5 10.75 9.48 -10.88
CA MET A 5 11.38 8.16 -10.89
C MET A 5 10.61 7.28 -11.88
N ARG A 6 11.05 7.31 -13.15
CA ARG A 6 10.30 6.75 -14.29
C ARG A 6 10.02 5.27 -14.07
N GLY A 7 8.79 4.95 -13.64
CA GLY A 7 8.29 3.59 -13.45
C GLY A 7 7.98 3.18 -12.01
N ILE A 8 8.26 4.01 -11.01
CA ILE A 8 7.84 3.74 -9.63
C ILE A 8 6.43 4.26 -9.40
N TYR A 9 5.57 3.42 -8.83
CA TYR A 9 4.25 3.82 -8.37
C TYR A 9 4.40 4.64 -7.08
N THR A 10 4.33 5.97 -7.20
CA THR A 10 4.52 6.90 -6.07
C THR A 10 3.22 7.08 -5.29
N ASP A 11 2.13 7.33 -6.01
CA ASP A 11 0.83 7.65 -5.43
C ASP A 11 -0.30 7.50 -6.44
N HIS A 12 -1.53 7.51 -5.94
CA HIS A 12 -2.74 7.52 -6.76
C HIS A 12 -3.94 8.09 -6.01
N CYS A 13 -4.91 8.62 -6.75
CA CYS A 13 -6.25 8.90 -6.23
C CYS A 13 -7.05 7.59 -6.09
N ARG A 14 -7.64 7.35 -4.92
CA ARG A 14 -8.38 6.12 -4.66
C ARG A 14 -9.71 6.13 -5.41
N ARG A 15 -9.97 5.09 -6.21
CA ARG A 15 -11.29 4.87 -6.85
C ARG A 15 -12.42 4.75 -5.81
N SER A 16 -12.13 4.14 -4.66
CA SER A 16 -13.13 3.95 -3.59
C SER A 16 -13.44 5.22 -2.79
N ASN A 17 -12.57 6.22 -2.83
CA ASN A 17 -12.80 7.53 -2.21
C ASN A 17 -11.95 8.58 -2.95
N PRO A 18 -12.55 9.29 -3.93
CA PRO A 18 -11.83 10.27 -4.75
C PRO A 18 -11.16 11.41 -3.98
N ASP A 19 -11.62 11.69 -2.76
CA ASP A 19 -11.05 12.73 -1.90
C ASP A 19 -9.80 12.27 -1.12
N ALA A 20 -9.30 11.04 -1.39
CA ALA A 20 -8.13 10.47 -0.72
C ALA A 20 -7.04 10.00 -1.71
N ILE A 21 -5.79 10.12 -1.29
CA ILE A 21 -4.60 9.63 -2.01
C ILE A 21 -4.04 8.40 -1.30
N GLY A 22 -3.70 7.36 -2.07
CA GLY A 22 -2.87 6.26 -1.60
C GLY A 22 -1.42 6.49 -2.02
N ALA A 23 -0.53 6.68 -1.06
CA ALA A 23 0.90 6.86 -1.28
C ALA A 23 1.66 5.54 -1.09
N ASN A 24 2.76 5.37 -1.82
CA ASN A 24 3.71 4.30 -1.61
C ASN A 24 4.64 4.66 -0.44
N LEU A 25 4.53 3.92 0.65
CA LEU A 25 5.33 4.13 1.86
C LEU A 25 6.85 4.09 1.60
N ALA A 26 7.30 3.29 0.64
CA ALA A 26 8.71 3.19 0.28
C ALA A 26 9.27 4.46 -0.40
N CYS A 27 8.40 5.39 -0.80
CA CYS A 27 8.78 6.67 -1.40
C CYS A 27 8.83 7.83 -0.39
N LEU A 28 8.61 7.57 0.91
CA LEU A 28 8.63 8.59 1.95
C LEU A 28 9.97 8.58 2.70
N ASP A 29 10.69 9.71 2.68
CA ASP A 29 12.07 9.81 3.21
C ASP A 29 12.22 9.44 4.69
N ALA A 30 11.17 9.61 5.51
CA ALA A 30 11.22 9.44 6.96
C ALA A 30 10.61 8.11 7.44
N GLU A 31 10.14 7.25 6.52
CA GLU A 31 9.39 6.05 6.87
C GLU A 31 10.03 4.78 6.31
N THR A 32 9.83 3.66 6.99
CA THR A 32 10.26 2.34 6.52
C THR A 32 9.07 1.54 6.00
N PRO A 33 9.19 0.86 4.83
CA PRO A 33 8.15 -0.03 4.34
C PRO A 33 8.07 -1.35 5.14
N PHE A 34 9.06 -1.64 6.00
CA PHE A 34 9.15 -2.87 6.78
C PHE A 34 8.29 -2.79 8.05
N LEU A 35 6.97 -2.74 7.86
CA LEU A 35 6.00 -2.72 8.96
C LEU A 35 5.82 -4.13 9.56
N PRO A 36 5.65 -4.27 10.89
CA PRO A 36 5.49 -5.59 11.53
C PRO A 36 4.30 -6.39 10.99
N GLN A 37 3.19 -5.71 10.70
CA GLN A 37 2.00 -6.31 10.10
C GLN A 37 1.25 -5.30 9.24
N VAL A 38 0.68 -5.76 8.12
CA VAL A 38 -0.13 -4.93 7.21
C VAL A 38 -1.32 -5.73 6.68
N ILE A 39 -2.50 -5.10 6.68
CA ILE A 39 -3.70 -5.69 6.09
C ILE A 39 -3.51 -5.80 4.58
N VAL A 40 -3.75 -6.99 4.02
CA VAL A 40 -3.81 -7.20 2.58
C VAL A 40 -5.27 -7.10 2.15
N ASN A 41 -5.57 -6.11 1.32
CA ASN A 41 -6.92 -5.94 0.76
C ASN A 41 -7.12 -6.89 -0.43
N ASP A 42 -8.36 -7.30 -0.68
CA ASP A 42 -8.76 -7.98 -1.91
C ASP A 42 -8.54 -7.04 -3.10
N GLY A 43 -7.57 -7.38 -3.95
CA GLY A 43 -7.20 -6.60 -5.13
C GLY A 43 -7.97 -6.97 -6.40
N ILE A 44 -8.85 -7.99 -6.34
CA ILE A 44 -9.63 -8.46 -7.48
C ILE A 44 -11.01 -7.79 -7.46
N HIS A 45 -11.68 -7.73 -6.31
CA HIS A 45 -13.02 -7.14 -6.19
C HIS A 45 -12.97 -5.73 -5.59
N HIS A 46 -13.43 -4.75 -6.37
CA HIS A 46 -13.54 -3.38 -5.86
C HIS A 46 -14.78 -3.23 -4.96
N PRO A 47 -14.73 -2.44 -3.86
CA PRO A 47 -15.87 -2.27 -2.94
C PRO A 47 -17.16 -1.74 -3.58
N TYR A 48 -17.06 -1.06 -4.73
CA TYR A 48 -18.22 -0.60 -5.48
C TYR A 48 -18.78 -1.66 -6.44
N ASP A 49 -18.01 -2.68 -6.77
CA ASP A 49 -18.37 -3.70 -7.77
C ASP A 49 -19.04 -4.93 -7.09
N GLY A 50 -18.98 -5.07 -5.76
CA GLY A 50 -19.59 -6.15 -4.99
C GLY A 50 -18.94 -6.35 -3.62
N PRO A 51 -19.18 -7.49 -2.93
CA PRO A 51 -18.46 -7.84 -1.71
C PRO A 51 -16.95 -7.82 -1.95
N SER A 52 -16.28 -6.86 -1.32
CA SER A 52 -14.82 -6.75 -1.28
C SER A 52 -14.36 -6.84 0.18
N GLY A 53 -13.14 -7.29 0.44
CA GLY A 53 -12.71 -7.45 1.83
C GLY A 53 -11.20 -7.48 2.03
N ARG A 54 -10.80 -8.07 3.15
CA ARG A 54 -9.40 -8.35 3.48
C ARG A 54 -9.05 -9.72 2.91
N ALA A 55 -8.03 -9.78 2.07
CA ALA A 55 -7.44 -11.04 1.61
C ALA A 55 -6.60 -11.71 2.71
N GLY A 56 -6.03 -10.93 3.64
CA GLY A 56 -5.26 -11.47 4.74
C GLY A 56 -4.47 -10.42 5.52
N LEU A 57 -3.45 -10.88 6.23
CA LEU A 57 -2.51 -10.07 7.02
C LEU A 57 -1.08 -10.51 6.65
N LEU A 58 -0.27 -9.58 6.18
CA LEU A 58 1.15 -9.81 5.90
C LEU A 58 1.95 -9.48 7.16
N HIS A 59 2.78 -10.41 7.64
CA HIS A 59 3.70 -10.20 8.75
C HIS A 59 5.13 -10.09 8.22
N PHE A 60 5.84 -9.05 8.63
CA PHE A 60 7.27 -8.94 8.36
C PHE A 60 8.06 -9.59 9.50
N VAL A 61 9.01 -10.45 9.13
CA VAL A 61 9.96 -11.07 10.07
C VAL A 61 11.36 -10.76 9.57
N SER A 62 12.13 -9.99 10.33
CA SER A 62 13.54 -9.71 10.02
C SER A 62 14.40 -10.93 10.29
N GLU A 63 15.39 -11.19 9.43
CA GLU A 63 16.36 -12.27 9.66
C GLU A 63 17.34 -11.98 10.82
N GLU A 64 17.55 -10.71 11.18
CA GLU A 64 18.55 -10.28 12.20
C GLU A 64 18.14 -10.55 13.66
N ASN A 65 17.29 -11.54 13.93
CA ASN A 65 16.91 -11.89 15.30
C ASN A 65 16.49 -13.38 15.46
N PRO A 66 17.44 -14.32 15.64
CA PRO A 66 17.18 -15.54 16.41
C PRO A 66 17.11 -15.28 17.92
#